data_AF-A0A2D8RSM6-F1
#
_entry.id   AF-A0A2D8RSM6-F1
#
_cell.length_a   1.000
_cell.length_b   1.000
_cell.length_c   1.000
_cell.angle_alpha   90.00
_cell.angle_beta   90.00
_cell.angle_gamma   90.00
#
_symmetry.space_group_name_H-M   'P 1'
#
loop_
_entity.id
_entity.type
_entity.pdbx_description
1 polymer ?
#
loop_
_entity_poly.entity_id
_entity_poly.type
_entity_poly.pdbx_seq_one_letter_code
_entity_poly.pdbx_strand_id
1 'polypeptide(L)'
;MNTSEEIEQLEKVFLSRGANPSQAKIMARQLSKRADQWVEERGMSRLEALKKLMEIVIAGREGVVPNDFSGTSAEPDAGGKDI
;
A
#
# COMPACT_ATOMS: atom_id res chain seq x y z
N MET A 1 8.58 -3.08 18.60
CA MET A 1 7.18 -2.96 18.16
C MET A 1 6.84 -4.26 17.47
N ASN A 2 5.84 -5.00 17.93
CA ASN A 2 5.40 -6.24 17.30
C ASN A 2 4.26 -5.96 16.30
N THR A 3 4.03 -6.87 15.35
CA THR A 3 3.06 -6.67 14.24
C THR A 3 1.64 -6.32 14.72
N SER A 4 1.19 -6.85 15.85
CA SER A 4 -0.13 -6.51 16.41
C SER A 4 -0.23 -5.06 16.88
N GLU A 5 0.78 -4.54 17.58
CA GLU A 5 0.83 -3.14 18.03
C GLU A 5 0.92 -2.17 16.84
N GLU A 6 1.63 -2.57 15.78
CA GLU A 6 1.71 -1.82 14.53
C GLU A 6 0.34 -1.72 13.84
N ILE A 7 -0.37 -2.83 13.70
CA ILE A 7 -1.72 -2.85 13.10
C ILE A 7 -2.67 -1.95 13.90
N GLU A 8 -2.62 -1.97 15.24
CA GLU A 8 -3.45 -1.09 16.07
C GLU A 8 -3.12 0.40 15.86
N GLN A 9 -1.85 0.76 15.73
CA GLN A 9 -1.45 2.14 15.44
C GLN A 9 -1.88 2.57 14.03
N LEU A 10 -1.72 1.70 13.04
CA LEU A 10 -2.20 1.94 11.68
C LEU A 10 -3.72 2.13 11.63
N GLU A 11 -4.47 1.31 12.36
CA GLU A 11 -5.92 1.42 12.48
C GLU A 11 -6.31 2.79 13.04
N LYS A 12 -5.67 3.25 14.13
CA LYS A 12 -5.89 4.59 14.70
C LYS A 12 -5.60 5.71 13.70
N VAL A 13 -4.54 5.57 12.90
CA VAL A 13 -4.22 6.55 11.84
C VAL A 13 -5.35 6.61 10.82
N PHE A 14 -5.84 5.46 10.34
CA PHE A 14 -6.92 5.43 9.35
C PHE A 14 -8.25 5.95 9.90
N LEU A 15 -8.58 5.63 11.16
CA LEU A 15 -9.73 6.19 11.88
C LEU A 15 -9.66 7.71 11.98
N SER A 16 -8.51 8.26 12.39
CA SER A 16 -8.31 9.72 12.52
C SER A 16 -8.47 10.46 11.17
N ARG A 17 -8.27 9.74 10.07
CA ARG A 17 -8.42 10.23 8.70
C ARG A 17 -9.84 10.06 8.16
N GLY A 18 -10.78 9.50 8.93
CA GLY A 18 -12.19 9.38 8.56
C GLY A 18 -12.56 8.06 7.87
N ALA A 19 -11.68 7.06 7.87
CA ALA A 19 -12.10 5.71 7.49
C ALA A 19 -13.07 5.16 8.56
N ASN A 20 -14.08 4.39 8.13
CA ASN A 20 -14.91 3.68 9.10
C ASN A 20 -14.11 2.56 9.79
N PRO A 21 -14.52 2.09 10.99
CA PRO A 21 -13.73 1.12 11.76
C PRO A 21 -13.41 -0.18 11.02
N SER A 22 -14.38 -0.73 10.29
CA SER A 22 -14.17 -1.95 9.52
C SER A 22 -13.13 -1.76 8.41
N GLN A 23 -13.18 -0.64 7.69
CA GLN A 23 -12.20 -0.30 6.66
C GLN A 23 -10.83 0.00 7.25
N ALA A 24 -10.74 0.74 8.37
CA ALA A 24 -9.49 1.06 9.03
C ALA A 24 -8.71 -0.22 9.42
N LYS A 25 -9.41 -1.20 9.99
CA LYS A 25 -8.82 -2.50 10.35
C LYS A 25 -8.34 -3.30 9.14
N ILE A 26 -9.12 -3.31 8.05
CA ILE A 26 -8.74 -3.99 6.81
C ILE A 26 -7.49 -3.34 6.20
N MET A 27 -7.48 -2.01 6.10
CA MET A 27 -6.36 -1.27 5.54
C MET A 27 -5.09 -1.45 6.37
N ALA A 28 -5.18 -1.42 7.70
CA ALA A 28 -4.05 -1.65 8.60
C ALA A 28 -3.39 -3.02 8.35
N ARG A 29 -4.20 -4.08 8.24
CA ARG A 29 -3.71 -5.43 7.94
C ARG A 29 -3.06 -5.52 6.56
N GLN A 30 -3.68 -4.91 5.54
CA GLN A 30 -3.14 -4.92 4.19
C GLN A 30 -1.81 -4.14 4.09
N LEU A 31 -1.73 -2.98 4.73
CA LEU A 31 -0.53 -2.15 4.74
C LEU A 31 0.63 -2.88 5.43
N SER A 32 0.39 -3.50 6.59
CA SER A 32 1.38 -4.33 7.28
C SER A 32 1.88 -5.45 6.38
N LYS A 33 0.97 -6.23 5.76
CA LYS A 33 1.36 -7.34 4.88
C LYS A 33 2.15 -6.86 3.66
N ARG A 34 1.83 -5.68 3.11
CA ARG A 34 2.57 -5.12 1.98
C ARG A 34 3.95 -4.61 2.41
N ALA A 35 4.07 -4.10 3.64
CA ALA A 35 5.35 -3.74 4.22
C ALA A 35 6.25 -4.96 4.40
N ASP A 36 5.72 -6.09 4.90
CA ASP A 36 6.43 -7.37 4.96
C ASP A 36 7.00 -7.75 3.59
N GLN A 37 6.17 -7.73 2.54
CA GLN A 37 6.62 -8.02 1.18
C GLN A 37 7.73 -7.08 0.70
N TRP A 38 7.67 -5.78 1.02
CA TRP A 38 8.72 -4.84 0.60
C TRP A 38 10.02 -5.03 1.36
N VAL A 39 9.95 -5.44 2.62
CA VAL A 39 11.15 -5.83 3.39
C VAL A 39 11.80 -7.04 2.74
N GLU A 40 11.02 -8.08 2.41
CA GLU A 40 11.52 -9.31 1.82
C GLU A 40 12.02 -9.13 0.37
N GLU A 41 11.23 -8.50 -0.49
CA GLU A 41 11.51 -8.40 -1.93
C GLU A 41 12.47 -7.27 -2.30
N ARG A 42 12.49 -6.19 -1.51
CA ARG A 42 13.21 -4.96 -1.84
C ARG A 42 14.30 -4.60 -0.83
N GLY A 43 14.49 -5.41 0.21
CA GLY A 43 15.49 -5.19 1.25
C GLY A 43 15.30 -3.89 2.04
N MET A 44 14.09 -3.31 2.02
CA MET A 44 13.80 -2.07 2.74
C MET A 44 13.73 -2.33 4.25
N SER A 45 14.02 -1.31 5.07
CA SER A 45 13.62 -1.40 6.47
C SER A 45 12.10 -1.34 6.59
N ARG A 46 11.54 -1.99 7.62
CA ARG A 46 10.09 -1.99 7.87
C ARG A 46 9.52 -0.57 8.00
N LEU A 47 10.24 0.32 8.67
CA LEU A 47 9.85 1.72 8.85
C LEU A 47 9.78 2.46 7.51
N GLU A 48 10.78 2.29 6.64
CA GLU A 48 10.78 2.89 5.31
C GLU A 48 9.66 2.35 4.43
N ALA A 49 9.41 1.04 4.47
CA ALA A 49 8.32 0.42 3.73
C ALA A 49 6.96 0.99 4.14
N LEU A 50 6.68 1.05 5.45
CA LEU A 50 5.43 1.61 5.97
C LEU A 50 5.27 3.09 5.64
N LYS A 51 6.34 3.89 5.75
CA LYS A 51 6.31 5.31 5.40
C LYS A 51 5.90 5.50 3.94
N LYS A 52 6.57 4.80 3.01
CA LYS A 52 6.26 4.89 1.58
C LYS A 52 4.84 4.39 1.26
N LEU A 53 4.41 3.31 1.90
CA LEU A 53 3.05 2.79 1.71
C LEU A 53 1.99 3.77 2.21
N MET A 54 2.22 4.45 3.34
CA MET A 54 1.33 5.53 3.80
C MET A 54 1.29 6.71 2.82
N GLU A 55 2.44 7.13 2.29
CA GLU A 55 2.51 8.19 1.28
C GLU A 55 1.66 7.83 0.06
N ILE A 56 1.73 6.58 -0.41
CA ILE A 56 0.88 6.08 -1.51
C ILE A 56 -0.61 6.12 -1.14
N VAL A 57 -1.00 5.66 0.05
CA VAL A 57 -2.40 5.65 0.48
C VAL A 57 -2.96 7.08 0.58
N ILE A 58 -2.16 8.02 1.09
CA ILE A 58 -2.55 9.43 1.17
C ILE A 58 -2.68 10.03 -0.23
N ALA A 59 -1.68 9.81 -1.12
CA ALA A 59 -1.72 10.30 -2.48
C ALA A 59 -2.95 9.76 -3.24
N GLY A 60 -3.23 8.47 -3.13
CA GLY A 60 -4.40 7.85 -3.77
C GLY A 60 -5.73 8.44 -3.31
N ARG A 61 -5.84 8.84 -2.04
CA ARG A 61 -7.02 9.55 -1.52
C ARG A 61 -7.18 10.95 -2.15
N GLU A 62 -6.08 11.65 -2.37
CA GLU A 62 -6.07 12.98 -2.99
C GLU A 62 -6.19 12.92 -4.53
N GLY A 63 -6.33 11.72 -5.11
CA GLY A 63 -6.37 11.52 -6.56
C GLY A 63 -5.00 11.69 -7.25
N VAL A 64 -3.91 11.64 -6.48
CA VAL A 64 -2.54 11.75 -6.98
C VAL A 64 -1.94 10.34 -7.08
N VAL A 65 -1.41 9.99 -8.25
CA VAL A 65 -0.65 8.74 -8.43
C VAL A 65 0.84 9.05 -8.25
N PRO A 66 1.53 8.47 -7.24
CA PRO A 66 2.98 8.65 -7.10
C PRO A 66 3.73 8.12 -8.32
N ASN A 67 4.79 8.81 -8.75
CA ASN A 67 5.54 8.47 -9.96
C ASN A 67 6.15 7.04 -9.93
N ASP A 68 6.52 6.55 -8.73
CA ASP A 68 6.98 5.17 -8.51
C ASP A 68 5.86 4.13 -8.51
N PHE A 69 4.59 4.56 -8.52
CA PHE A 69 3.43 3.69 -8.68
C PHE A 69 3.08 3.58 -10.17
N SER A 70 4.07 3.26 -11.01
CA SER A 70 3.80 2.68 -12.33
C SER A 70 3.21 1.31 -12.06
N GLY A 71 1.88 1.19 -12.11
CA GLY A 71 1.29 -0.10 -12.40
C GLY A 71 2.06 -0.65 -13.60
N THR A 72 2.48 -1.92 -13.54
CA THR A 72 2.83 -2.59 -14.79
C THR A 72 1.61 -2.39 -15.68
N SER A 73 1.77 -1.55 -16.71
CA SER A 73 0.79 -1.47 -17.76
C SER A 73 0.69 -2.91 -18.21
N ALA A 74 -0.47 -3.53 -17.99
CA ALA A 74 -0.85 -4.62 -18.88
C ALA A 74 -0.65 -4.04 -20.26
N GLU A 75 0.38 -4.51 -20.95
CA GLU A 75 0.53 -4.29 -22.38
C GLU A 75 -0.83 -4.66 -22.98
N PRO A 76 -1.46 -3.80 -23.81
CA PRO A 76 -2.53 -4.31 -24.64
C PRO A 76 -1.90 -5.46 -25.43
N ASP A 77 -2.42 -6.66 -25.26
CA ASP A 77 -2.13 -7.82 -26.09
C ASP A 77 -2.25 -7.38 -27.55
N ALA A 78 -1.14 -6.95 -28.14
CA ALA A 78 -0.97 -6.72 -29.55
C ALA A 78 -0.76 -8.11 -30.17
N GLY A 79 -1.78 -8.95 -30.04
CA GLY A 79 -1.98 -10.16 -30.82
C GLY A 79 -2.36 -9.78 -32.25
N GLY A 80 -1.50 -9.02 -32.92
CA GLY A 80 -1.46 -8.99 -34.37
C GLY A 80 -0.80 -10.27 -34.83
N LYS A 81 -1.59 -11.20 -35.39
CA LYS A 81 -1.07 -12.12 -36.40
C LYS A 81 -2.15 -12.45 -37.43
N ASP A 82 -1.97 -11.78 -38.56
CA ASP A 82 -2.24 -12.17 -39.94
C ASP A 82 -2.89 -13.56 -40.14
N ILE A 83 -4.08 -13.58 -40.78
CA ILE A 83 -4.46 -14.30 -42.02
C ILE A 83 -5.78 -13.70 -42.52
#